data_AF-A0A832WX14-F1
#
_entry.id   AF-A0A832WX14-F1
#
_cell.length_a   1.000
_cell.length_b   1.000
_cell.length_c   1.000
_cell.angle_alpha   90.00
_cell.angle_beta   90.00
_cell.angle_gamma   90.00
#
_symmetry.space_group_name_H-M   'P 1'
#
loop_
_entity.id
_entity.type
_entity.pdbx_description
1 polymer ?
#
loop_
_entity_poly.entity_id
_entity_poly.type
_entity_poly.pdbx_seq_one_letter_code
_entity_poly.pdbx_strand_id
1 'polypeptide(L)'
;MAKYMLGVIFLFCLIILFLSVSGTETFSQSECSEGVWNNCDYKKPADEWSAAARRFGDENGVVDLVVAQAHENDLTYVPFPIENRKHIYSYSQTDSVEPYLKRFDEDGLKVILSIQPMKADVADVIDVVLSRYGHHKSVVGVNIDMEWKLTGTPYHVSNEERNAWLKEIQSHNSDFKLFLTYFKDNTYFPDDAQDLVILYDGERATQDKILTDYGKLASHYTSVGIYTGYPSSTPPTASYESIMAAAPNTRYILHTYDVFPDKKK
;
A
#
# COMPACT_ATOMS: atom_id res chain seq x y z
N MET A 1 11.11 75.33 -44.25
CA MET A 1 9.97 75.36 -45.19
C MET A 1 9.44 73.94 -45.34
N ALA A 2 8.13 73.80 -45.19
CA ALA A 2 7.37 72.56 -45.29
C ALA A 2 7.60 71.81 -46.61
N LYS A 3 7.33 70.50 -46.63
CA LYS A 3 6.21 69.92 -47.43
C LYS A 3 6.21 68.37 -47.46
N TYR A 4 5.07 67.80 -47.01
CA TYR A 4 4.36 66.57 -47.46
C TYR A 4 5.11 65.20 -47.46
N MET A 5 4.48 64.04 -47.42
CA MET A 5 3.24 63.47 -46.86
C MET A 5 3.28 61.99 -47.29
N LEU A 6 2.64 61.12 -46.51
CA LEU A 6 2.08 59.81 -46.92
C LEU A 6 3.02 58.68 -47.37
N GLY A 7 2.84 57.51 -46.75
CA GLY A 7 3.06 56.26 -47.46
C GLY A 7 3.19 55.01 -46.59
N VAL A 8 2.05 54.32 -46.43
CA VAL A 8 1.93 52.85 -46.28
C VAL A 8 2.16 52.27 -44.87
N ILE A 9 1.04 52.02 -44.18
CA ILE A 9 0.94 51.07 -43.06
C ILE A 9 0.90 49.66 -43.67
N PHE A 10 1.97 48.88 -43.48
CA PHE A 10 1.97 47.45 -43.78
C PHE A 10 1.36 46.69 -42.59
N LEU A 11 0.17 46.14 -42.80
CA LEU A 11 -0.49 45.22 -41.89
C LEU A 11 0.15 43.83 -42.04
N PHE A 12 1.02 43.44 -41.11
CA PHE A 12 1.51 42.06 -41.02
C PHE A 12 0.46 41.19 -40.31
N CYS A 13 -0.30 40.40 -41.07
CA CYS A 13 -1.05 39.28 -40.53
C CYS A 13 -0.09 38.13 -40.23
N LEU A 14 0.26 37.94 -38.95
CA LEU A 14 1.00 36.77 -38.49
C LEU A 14 0.00 35.61 -38.33
N ILE A 15 0.04 34.64 -39.25
CA ILE A 15 -0.69 33.37 -39.13
C ILE A 15 0.10 32.49 -38.15
N ILE A 16 -0.46 32.26 -36.96
CA ILE A 16 0.07 31.26 -36.02
C ILE A 16 -0.45 29.89 -36.47
N LEU A 17 0.43 29.07 -37.05
CA LEU A 17 0.19 27.66 -37.26
C LEU A 17 0.19 26.95 -35.89
N PHE A 18 -0.96 26.46 -35.45
CA PHE A 18 -1.02 25.46 -34.38
C PHE A 18 -0.55 24.13 -34.94
N LEU A 19 0.71 23.77 -34.68
CA LEU A 19 1.17 22.39 -34.78
C LEU A 19 0.63 21.63 -33.56
N SER A 20 -0.45 20.86 -33.77
CA SER A 20 -0.88 19.84 -32.82
C SER A 20 0.18 18.74 -32.78
N VAL A 21 1.13 18.87 -31.86
CA VAL A 21 1.96 17.74 -31.42
C VAL A 21 1.03 16.79 -30.70
N SER A 22 0.69 15.68 -31.35
CA SER A 22 0.12 14.50 -30.71
C SER A 22 1.18 13.93 -29.79
N GLY A 23 1.26 14.48 -28.57
CA GLY A 23 1.99 13.86 -27.48
C GLY A 23 1.29 12.56 -27.14
N THR A 24 1.98 11.44 -27.38
CA THR A 24 1.72 10.22 -26.63
C THR A 24 1.90 10.59 -25.16
N GLU A 25 0.81 10.62 -24.39
CA GLU A 25 0.89 10.74 -22.94
C GLU A 25 1.71 9.56 -22.42
N THR A 26 2.97 9.83 -22.12
CA THR A 26 3.75 8.97 -21.24
C THR A 26 3.05 9.08 -19.89
N PHE A 27 2.31 8.05 -19.50
CA PHE A 27 1.82 7.90 -18.14
C PHE A 27 3.00 8.16 -17.21
N SER A 28 2.93 9.28 -16.49
CA SER A 28 3.89 9.58 -15.45
C SER A 28 3.86 8.41 -14.48
N GLN A 29 5.01 7.77 -14.27
CA GLN A 29 5.25 6.68 -13.32
C GLN A 29 5.01 7.12 -11.85
N SER A 30 4.33 8.25 -11.61
CA SER A 30 4.38 9.03 -10.37
C SER A 30 3.17 8.91 -9.46
N GLU A 31 2.24 7.97 -9.68
CA GLU A 31 1.09 7.78 -8.77
C GLU A 31 1.08 6.43 -8.03
N CYS A 32 1.71 5.39 -8.57
CA CYS A 32 1.81 4.09 -7.90
C CYS A 32 3.08 4.04 -7.03
N SER A 33 2.93 3.66 -5.77
CA SER A 33 4.07 3.41 -4.88
C SER A 33 4.41 1.92 -4.89
N GLU A 34 5.66 1.57 -5.13
CA GLU A 34 6.12 0.18 -5.17
C GLU A 34 6.98 -0.16 -3.95
N GLY A 35 6.96 -1.42 -3.54
CA GLY A 35 7.53 -1.79 -2.26
C GLY A 35 7.53 -3.27 -1.98
N VAL A 36 7.65 -3.60 -0.69
CA VAL A 36 7.82 -4.98 -0.22
C VAL A 36 6.87 -5.26 0.93
N TRP A 37 6.49 -6.52 1.06
CA TRP A 37 5.75 -7.03 2.20
C TRP A 37 6.70 -7.75 3.16
N ASN A 38 6.72 -7.28 4.42
CA ASN A 38 7.38 -7.94 5.52
C ASN A 38 6.31 -8.59 6.42
N ASN A 39 6.16 -9.91 6.29
CA ASN A 39 5.23 -10.70 7.11
C ASN A 39 5.85 -11.07 8.48
N CYS A 40 6.13 -10.07 9.31
CA CYS A 40 6.63 -10.25 10.68
C CYS A 40 8.03 -10.91 10.73
N ASP A 41 8.85 -10.74 9.69
CA ASP A 41 10.25 -11.16 9.65
C ASP A 41 11.17 -10.05 10.17
N TYR A 42 11.43 -10.13 11.47
CA TYR A 42 12.39 -9.29 12.18
C TYR A 42 13.78 -9.92 12.32
N LYS A 43 14.06 -11.04 11.63
CA LYS A 43 15.37 -11.71 11.67
C LYS A 43 16.37 -11.04 10.73
N LYS A 44 15.90 -10.49 9.61
CA LYS A 44 16.72 -9.73 8.65
C LYS A 44 16.83 -8.28 9.07
N PRO A 45 18.03 -7.66 9.10
CA PRO A 45 18.19 -6.28 9.51
C PRO A 45 17.29 -5.30 8.73
N ALA A 46 16.86 -4.22 9.39
CA ALA A 46 16.07 -3.16 8.78
C ALA A 46 16.69 -2.59 7.49
N ASP A 47 18.02 -2.54 7.43
CA ASP A 47 18.80 -2.13 6.25
C ASP A 47 18.52 -2.98 5.01
N GLU A 48 18.34 -4.30 5.19
CA GLU A 48 18.02 -5.20 4.07
C GLU A 48 16.60 -4.91 3.55
N TRP A 49 15.64 -4.71 4.45
CA TRP A 49 14.26 -4.36 4.09
C TRP A 49 14.15 -2.98 3.44
N SER A 50 14.90 -1.99 3.94
CA SER A 50 14.98 -0.67 3.32
C SER A 50 15.55 -0.76 1.91
N ALA A 51 16.68 -1.46 1.74
CA ALA A 51 17.29 -1.66 0.43
C ALA A 51 16.33 -2.39 -0.54
N ALA A 52 15.56 -3.35 -0.05
CA ALA A 52 14.58 -4.05 -0.86
C ALA A 52 13.41 -3.15 -1.29
N ALA A 53 12.86 -2.35 -0.37
CA ALA A 53 11.81 -1.38 -0.70
C ALA A 53 12.29 -0.35 -1.75
N ARG A 54 13.51 0.17 -1.60
CA ARG A 54 14.12 1.09 -2.58
C ARG A 54 14.38 0.45 -3.94
N ARG A 55 14.68 -0.85 -3.97
CA ARG A 55 14.88 -1.55 -5.25
C ARG A 55 13.62 -1.54 -6.12
N PHE A 56 12.44 -1.51 -5.51
CA PHE A 56 11.17 -1.48 -6.22
C PHE A 56 10.59 -0.07 -6.36
N GLY A 57 10.60 0.74 -5.31
CA GLY A 57 9.97 2.07 -5.31
C GLY A 57 10.92 3.27 -5.25
N ASP A 58 12.23 3.06 -5.42
CA ASP A 58 13.27 4.10 -5.35
C ASP A 58 13.18 4.96 -4.08
N GLU A 59 13.03 6.28 -4.22
CA GLU A 59 12.87 7.23 -3.12
C GLU A 59 11.48 7.18 -2.47
N ASN A 60 10.50 6.58 -3.14
CA ASN A 60 9.12 6.43 -2.70
C ASN A 60 8.78 5.01 -2.21
N GLY A 61 9.81 4.19 -1.95
CA GLY A 61 9.67 2.80 -1.54
C GLY A 61 8.72 2.63 -0.35
N VAL A 62 7.87 1.60 -0.44
CA VAL A 62 6.89 1.24 0.60
C VAL A 62 7.29 -0.07 1.29
N VAL A 63 7.04 -0.16 2.58
CA VAL A 63 7.07 -1.42 3.33
C VAL A 63 5.70 -1.65 3.93
N ASP A 64 5.02 -2.71 3.52
CA ASP A 64 3.89 -3.24 4.27
C ASP A 64 4.42 -4.16 5.37
N LEU A 65 4.42 -3.67 6.61
CA LEU A 65 5.09 -4.29 7.75
C LEU A 65 4.07 -4.87 8.72
N VAL A 66 4.01 -6.20 8.84
CA VAL A 66 3.13 -6.86 9.81
C VAL A 66 3.66 -6.67 11.23
N VAL A 67 2.93 -5.90 12.03
CA VAL A 67 3.27 -5.52 13.42
C VAL A 67 2.34 -6.13 14.46
N ALA A 68 1.28 -6.81 14.03
CA ALA A 68 0.44 -7.64 14.87
C ALA A 68 0.06 -8.91 14.08
N GLN A 69 0.49 -10.07 14.55
CA GLN A 69 0.44 -11.33 13.80
C GLN A 69 -0.63 -12.28 14.33
N ALA A 70 -1.27 -13.00 13.42
CA ALA A 70 -2.20 -14.08 13.75
C ALA A 70 -1.46 -15.31 14.27
N HIS A 71 -2.00 -15.95 15.31
CA HIS A 71 -1.49 -17.20 15.85
C HIS A 71 -2.57 -18.28 15.90
N GLU A 72 -2.15 -19.55 15.84
CA GLU A 72 -3.02 -20.74 15.78
C GLU A 72 -3.99 -20.89 16.97
N ASN A 73 -3.77 -20.16 18.07
CA ASN A 73 -4.63 -20.15 19.26
C ASN A 73 -5.72 -19.08 19.22
N ASP A 74 -6.00 -18.52 18.05
CA ASP A 74 -6.93 -17.41 17.81
C ASP A 74 -6.57 -16.09 18.51
N LEU A 75 -5.31 -15.92 18.91
CA LEU A 75 -4.80 -14.69 19.50
C LEU A 75 -4.01 -13.87 18.49
N THR A 76 -4.00 -12.56 18.70
CA THR A 76 -3.07 -11.64 18.05
C THR A 76 -1.83 -11.49 18.91
N TYR A 77 -0.65 -11.61 18.30
CA TYR A 77 0.59 -11.31 19.00
C TYR A 77 1.31 -10.10 18.43
N VAL A 78 1.93 -9.33 19.30
CA VAL A 78 2.78 -8.19 18.96
C VAL A 78 4.26 -8.45 19.30
N PRO A 79 5.20 -7.99 18.46
CA PRO A 79 6.65 -8.17 18.63
C PRO A 79 7.30 -7.15 19.58
N PHE A 80 6.54 -6.57 20.51
CA PHE A 80 6.99 -5.56 21.46
C PHE A 80 6.32 -5.74 22.84
N PRO A 81 6.90 -5.21 23.92
CA PRO A 81 6.36 -5.40 25.26
C PRO A 81 5.03 -4.65 25.46
N ILE A 82 4.01 -5.36 25.93
CA ILE A 82 2.75 -4.80 26.42
C ILE A 82 2.25 -5.62 27.61
N GLU A 83 1.41 -5.03 28.44
CA GLU A 83 0.53 -5.81 29.30
C GLU A 83 -0.52 -6.49 28.42
N ASN A 84 -0.66 -7.83 28.53
CA ASN A 84 -1.61 -8.58 27.72
C ASN A 84 -3.04 -8.04 27.92
N ARG A 85 -3.75 -7.82 26.81
CA ARG A 85 -5.08 -7.21 26.80
C ARG A 85 -6.03 -8.06 25.98
N LYS A 86 -6.97 -8.73 26.65
CA LYS A 86 -7.98 -9.61 26.02
C LYS A 86 -7.33 -10.67 25.10
N HIS A 87 -7.35 -10.45 23.78
CA HIS A 87 -6.82 -11.34 22.75
C HIS A 87 -5.50 -10.84 22.13
N ILE A 88 -4.89 -9.78 22.67
CA ILE A 88 -3.62 -9.21 22.23
C ILE A 88 -2.53 -9.56 23.25
N TYR A 89 -1.49 -10.24 22.80
CA TYR A 89 -0.39 -10.75 23.63
C TYR A 89 0.95 -10.31 23.09
N SER A 90 1.95 -10.19 23.96
CA SER A 90 3.33 -10.01 23.51
C SER A 90 4.05 -11.35 23.41
N TYR A 91 4.90 -11.52 22.39
CA TYR A 91 5.91 -12.59 22.38
C TYR A 91 7.35 -12.08 22.62
N SER A 92 7.54 -10.77 22.81
CA SER A 92 8.87 -10.17 22.88
C SER A 92 9.01 -9.22 24.08
N GLN A 93 10.14 -9.33 24.78
CA GLN A 93 10.51 -8.39 25.86
C GLN A 93 11.27 -7.16 25.36
N THR A 94 11.53 -7.09 24.06
CA THR A 94 12.14 -5.94 23.39
C THR A 94 11.29 -5.53 22.20
N ASP A 95 11.26 -4.23 21.90
CA ASP A 95 10.55 -3.74 20.72
C ASP A 95 11.32 -4.10 19.45
N SER A 96 10.79 -5.06 18.68
CA SER A 96 11.45 -5.52 17.46
C SER A 96 11.14 -4.63 16.25
N VAL A 97 10.12 -3.77 16.33
CA VAL A 97 9.64 -2.94 15.22
C VAL A 97 10.31 -1.57 15.21
N GLU A 98 10.53 -0.98 16.38
CA GLU A 98 11.11 0.35 16.54
C GLU A 98 12.40 0.57 15.72
N PRO A 99 13.38 -0.35 15.69
CA PRO A 99 14.58 -0.17 14.88
C PRO A 99 14.30 -0.09 13.37
N TYR A 100 13.23 -0.74 12.89
CA TYR A 100 12.83 -0.73 11.49
C TYR A 100 12.17 0.59 11.14
N LEU A 101 11.20 1.05 11.93
CA LEU A 101 10.53 2.32 11.68
C LEU A 101 11.49 3.50 11.77
N LYS A 102 12.41 3.51 12.74
CA LYS A 102 13.46 4.52 12.81
C LYS A 102 14.33 4.53 11.55
N ARG A 103 14.71 3.35 11.06
CA ARG A 103 15.48 3.23 9.82
C ARG A 103 14.69 3.75 8.61
N PHE A 104 13.41 3.40 8.52
CA PHE A 104 12.53 3.83 7.42
C PHE A 104 12.25 5.33 7.47
N ASP A 105 12.15 5.93 8.66
CA ASP A 105 12.13 7.37 8.86
C ASP A 105 13.42 8.04 8.33
N GLU A 106 14.59 7.52 8.69
CA GLU A 106 15.88 8.03 8.23
C GLU A 106 16.02 7.98 6.70
N ASP A 107 15.50 6.90 6.09
CA ASP A 107 15.51 6.69 4.65
C ASP A 107 14.39 7.42 3.89
N GLY A 108 13.38 7.95 4.58
CA GLY A 108 12.22 8.59 3.93
C GLY A 108 11.28 7.62 3.22
N LEU A 109 11.26 6.35 3.64
CA LEU A 109 10.34 5.35 3.12
C LEU A 109 8.94 5.51 3.73
N LYS A 110 7.95 4.91 3.06
CA LYS A 110 6.57 4.82 3.57
C LYS A 110 6.34 3.45 4.20
N VAL A 111 5.55 3.40 5.25
CA VAL A 111 5.23 2.18 6.00
C VAL A 111 3.73 2.06 6.19
N ILE A 112 3.19 0.94 5.74
CA ILE A 112 1.84 0.50 6.07
C ILE A 112 1.99 -0.46 7.26
N LEU A 113 1.36 -0.14 8.40
CA LEU A 113 1.39 -1.02 9.57
C LEU A 113 0.30 -2.09 9.40
N SER A 114 0.68 -3.33 9.11
CA SER A 114 -0.28 -4.41 8.88
C SER A 114 -0.60 -5.20 10.16
N ILE A 115 -1.87 -5.54 10.33
CA ILE A 115 -2.40 -6.27 11.48
C ILE A 115 -3.23 -7.48 11.03
N GLN A 116 -3.05 -8.59 11.74
CA GLN A 116 -3.75 -9.86 11.55
C GLN A 116 -4.51 -10.19 12.85
N PRO A 117 -5.78 -9.74 12.98
CA PRO A 117 -6.39 -9.48 14.29
C PRO A 117 -7.02 -10.69 15.00
N MET A 118 -7.17 -11.85 14.36
CA MET A 118 -7.84 -13.03 14.95
C MET A 118 -9.13 -12.66 15.71
N LYS A 119 -9.26 -13.07 16.99
CA LYS A 119 -10.39 -12.70 17.87
C LYS A 119 -10.22 -11.37 18.61
N ALA A 120 -9.13 -10.64 18.37
CA ALA A 120 -8.99 -9.30 18.91
C ALA A 120 -10.00 -8.35 18.26
N ASP A 121 -10.50 -7.42 19.06
CA ASP A 121 -11.26 -6.29 18.52
C ASP A 121 -10.31 -5.45 17.66
N VAL A 122 -10.69 -5.19 16.42
CA VAL A 122 -9.79 -4.54 15.45
C VAL A 122 -9.44 -3.12 15.88
N ALA A 123 -10.36 -2.38 16.51
CA ALA A 123 -10.07 -1.06 17.04
C ALA A 123 -9.10 -1.13 18.23
N ASP A 124 -9.23 -2.14 19.11
CA ASP A 124 -8.24 -2.38 20.18
C ASP A 124 -6.82 -2.63 19.61
N VAL A 125 -6.69 -3.34 18.49
CA VAL A 125 -5.38 -3.58 17.84
C VAL A 125 -4.84 -2.31 17.19
N ILE A 126 -5.69 -1.54 16.50
CA ILE A 126 -5.33 -0.24 15.91
C ILE A 126 -4.79 0.70 17.00
N ASP A 127 -5.51 0.87 18.11
CA ASP A 127 -5.11 1.69 19.25
C ASP A 127 -3.74 1.27 19.79
N VAL A 128 -3.53 -0.03 20.03
CA VAL A 128 -2.25 -0.55 20.55
C VAL A 128 -1.09 -0.25 19.59
N VAL A 129 -1.28 -0.46 18.29
CA VAL A 129 -0.23 -0.28 17.27
C VAL A 129 0.05 1.20 17.03
N LEU A 130 -0.97 2.05 16.88
CA LEU A 130 -0.81 3.47 16.58
C LEU A 130 -0.41 4.30 17.80
N SER A 131 -0.86 3.95 19.01
CA SER A 131 -0.34 4.54 20.25
C SER A 131 1.16 4.30 20.40
N ARG A 132 1.66 3.17 19.88
CA ARG A 132 3.09 2.84 19.91
C ARG A 132 3.85 3.53 18.77
N TYR A 133 3.39 3.39 17.53
CA TYR A 133 4.18 3.70 16.33
C TYR A 133 3.65 4.85 15.46
N GLY A 134 2.47 5.39 15.74
CA GLY A 134 1.85 6.44 14.93
C GLY A 134 2.62 7.77 14.90
N HIS A 135 3.65 7.91 15.73
CA HIS A 135 4.52 9.09 15.75
C HIS A 135 5.64 9.05 14.69
N HIS A 136 5.89 7.90 14.06
CA HIS A 136 6.88 7.77 12.99
C HIS A 136 6.38 8.43 11.70
N LYS A 137 7.21 9.29 11.10
CA LYS A 137 6.85 10.02 9.86
C LYS A 137 6.76 9.10 8.64
N SER A 138 7.36 7.92 8.70
CA SER A 138 7.26 6.90 7.66
C SER A 138 5.88 6.25 7.61
N VAL A 139 5.14 6.23 8.72
CA VAL A 139 3.83 5.57 8.79
C VAL A 139 2.81 6.35 7.97
N VAL A 140 2.10 5.64 7.08
CA VAL A 140 1.05 6.23 6.22
C VAL A 140 -0.35 5.71 6.54
N GLY A 141 -0.47 4.71 7.41
CA GLY A 141 -1.75 4.12 7.77
C GLY A 141 -1.64 2.70 8.30
N VAL A 142 -2.79 2.05 8.42
CA VAL A 142 -2.92 0.68 8.94
C VAL A 142 -3.59 -0.21 7.91
N ASN A 143 -3.00 -1.38 7.68
CA ASN A 143 -3.61 -2.45 6.90
C ASN A 143 -4.23 -3.49 7.81
N ILE A 144 -5.48 -3.86 7.53
CA ILE A 144 -6.17 -4.93 8.24
C ILE A 144 -6.26 -6.11 7.29
N ASP A 145 -5.55 -7.18 7.62
CA ASP A 145 -5.60 -8.41 6.86
C ASP A 145 -6.86 -9.19 7.22
N MET A 146 -7.82 -9.15 6.29
CA MET A 146 -9.16 -9.69 6.52
C MET A 146 -9.17 -11.22 6.52
N GLU A 147 -8.15 -11.90 5.99
CA GLU A 147 -8.02 -13.37 6.15
C GLU A 147 -8.00 -13.76 7.63
N TRP A 148 -7.55 -12.87 8.51
CA TRP A 148 -7.37 -13.17 9.92
C TRP A 148 -8.42 -12.56 10.83
N LYS A 149 -9.44 -11.84 10.33
CA LYS A 149 -10.48 -11.27 11.20
C LYS A 149 -11.54 -12.31 11.58
N LEU A 150 -11.67 -12.59 12.88
CA LEU A 150 -12.68 -13.50 13.43
C LEU A 150 -13.78 -12.82 14.24
N THR A 151 -13.68 -11.51 14.47
CA THR A 151 -14.70 -10.72 15.17
C THR A 151 -15.82 -10.28 14.22
N GLY A 152 -17.02 -10.05 14.77
CA GLY A 152 -18.22 -9.72 13.98
C GLY A 152 -18.57 -10.85 13.01
N THR A 153 -18.75 -10.52 11.73
CA THR A 153 -18.78 -11.52 10.65
C THR A 153 -17.34 -11.84 10.23
N PRO A 154 -16.85 -13.07 10.42
CA PRO A 154 -15.47 -13.43 10.09
C PRO A 154 -15.13 -13.17 8.62
N TYR A 155 -13.92 -12.68 8.36
CA TYR A 155 -13.42 -12.35 7.01
C TYR A 155 -14.17 -11.24 6.27
N HIS A 156 -15.14 -10.59 6.91
CA HIS A 156 -15.96 -9.52 6.33
C HIS A 156 -15.72 -8.21 7.06
N VAL A 157 -15.99 -7.12 6.34
CA VAL A 157 -16.04 -5.76 6.88
C VAL A 157 -17.26 -5.02 6.33
N SER A 158 -18.08 -4.48 7.21
CA SER A 158 -19.18 -3.60 6.81
C SER A 158 -18.72 -2.15 6.59
N ASN A 159 -19.56 -1.33 5.95
CA ASN A 159 -19.30 0.10 5.84
C ASN A 159 -19.19 0.79 7.21
N GLU A 160 -19.96 0.34 8.19
CA GLU A 160 -19.91 0.82 9.57
C GLU A 160 -18.59 0.47 10.26
N GLU A 161 -18.13 -0.79 10.14
CA GLU A 161 -16.82 -1.22 10.65
C GLU A 161 -15.68 -0.40 10.00
N ARG A 162 -15.70 -0.28 8.67
CA ARG A 162 -14.75 0.55 7.91
C ARG A 162 -14.70 1.98 8.42
N ASN A 163 -15.86 2.61 8.61
CA ASN A 163 -15.95 4.00 9.09
C ASN A 163 -15.43 4.13 10.52
N ALA A 164 -15.72 3.16 11.38
CA ALA A 164 -15.24 3.16 12.76
C ALA A 164 -13.71 3.02 12.82
N TRP A 165 -13.13 2.09 12.05
CA TRP A 165 -11.69 1.87 12.02
C TRP A 165 -10.93 3.03 11.37
N LEU A 166 -11.45 3.59 10.28
CA LEU A 166 -10.84 4.79 9.67
C LEU A 166 -10.85 5.96 10.65
N LYS A 167 -11.95 6.17 11.37
CA LYS A 167 -12.05 7.20 12.41
C LYS A 167 -11.04 6.96 13.54
N GLU A 168 -10.86 5.72 13.99
CA GLU A 168 -9.88 5.38 15.02
C GLU A 168 -8.46 5.71 14.54
N ILE A 169 -8.10 5.25 13.34
CA ILE A 169 -6.80 5.54 12.69
C ILE A 169 -6.56 7.05 12.60
N GLN A 170 -7.56 7.79 12.10
CA GLN A 170 -7.45 9.24 11.90
C GLN A 170 -7.49 10.05 13.20
N SER A 171 -7.86 9.44 14.32
CA SER A 171 -7.74 10.07 15.64
C SER A 171 -6.28 10.20 16.11
N HIS A 172 -5.39 9.34 15.61
CA HIS A 172 -3.95 9.43 15.85
C HIS A 172 -3.27 10.40 14.87
N ASN A 173 -3.67 10.38 13.60
CA ASN A 173 -3.21 11.32 12.58
C ASN A 173 -4.23 11.40 11.44
N SER A 174 -4.76 12.59 11.17
CA SER A 174 -5.82 12.80 10.16
C SER A 174 -5.40 12.42 8.74
N ASP A 175 -4.10 12.37 8.45
CA ASP A 175 -3.57 12.03 7.14
C ASP A 175 -3.39 10.52 6.92
N PHE A 176 -3.57 9.72 7.98
CA PHE A 176 -3.46 8.26 7.88
C PHE A 176 -4.62 7.65 7.11
N LYS A 177 -4.28 6.61 6.36
CA LYS A 177 -5.20 5.84 5.53
C LYS A 177 -5.56 4.51 6.16
N LEU A 178 -6.71 4.00 5.78
CA LEU A 178 -7.06 2.60 6.00
C LEU A 178 -6.70 1.79 4.76
N PHE A 179 -6.11 0.62 4.98
CA PHE A 179 -5.90 -0.41 3.97
C PHE A 179 -6.64 -1.68 4.41
N LEU A 180 -7.21 -2.39 3.46
CA LEU A 180 -7.87 -3.67 3.71
C LEU A 180 -7.32 -4.71 2.72
N THR A 181 -6.65 -5.74 3.23
CA THR A 181 -6.20 -6.84 2.37
C THR A 181 -7.35 -7.80 2.10
N TYR A 182 -7.68 -7.88 0.83
CA TYR A 182 -8.60 -8.78 0.17
C TYR A 182 -7.87 -10.03 -0.34
N PHE A 183 -8.46 -11.21 -0.10
CA PHE A 183 -7.88 -12.50 -0.52
C PHE A 183 -8.78 -13.30 -1.48
N LYS A 184 -10.13 -13.31 -1.30
CA LYS A 184 -10.99 -14.32 -1.97
C LYS A 184 -12.38 -13.93 -2.50
N ASP A 185 -13.22 -13.29 -1.70
CA ASP A 185 -14.58 -12.86 -2.11
C ASP A 185 -14.85 -11.38 -1.77
N ASN A 186 -14.85 -10.53 -2.81
CA ASN A 186 -14.91 -9.07 -2.65
C ASN A 186 -16.30 -8.59 -2.24
N THR A 187 -17.31 -9.46 -2.27
CA THR A 187 -18.66 -9.15 -1.78
C THR A 187 -18.69 -8.94 -0.26
N TYR A 188 -17.59 -9.26 0.42
CA TYR A 188 -17.44 -9.13 1.88
C TYR A 188 -16.77 -7.82 2.29
N PHE A 189 -16.44 -6.97 1.32
CA PHE A 189 -15.70 -5.73 1.52
C PHE A 189 -16.62 -4.51 1.36
N PRO A 190 -16.26 -3.36 1.96
CA PRO A 190 -17.06 -2.15 1.93
C PRO A 190 -16.87 -1.47 0.57
N ASP A 191 -17.60 -0.38 0.32
CA ASP A 191 -17.16 0.55 -0.73
C ASP A 191 -15.81 1.19 -0.37
N ASP A 192 -15.07 1.64 -1.37
CA ASP A 192 -13.78 2.32 -1.19
C ASP A 192 -13.90 3.84 -1.11
N ALA A 193 -15.03 4.36 -0.61
CA ALA A 193 -15.13 5.79 -0.34
C ALA A 193 -14.12 6.21 0.76
N GLN A 194 -13.72 7.48 0.75
CA GLN A 194 -12.77 8.09 1.70
C GLN A 194 -11.32 7.63 1.49
N ASP A 195 -10.47 7.75 2.52
CA ASP A 195 -9.05 7.39 2.49
C ASP A 195 -8.85 5.88 2.71
N LEU A 196 -9.43 5.08 1.81
CA LEU A 196 -9.36 3.61 1.80
C LEU A 196 -8.62 3.10 0.55
N VAL A 197 -7.81 2.06 0.73
CA VAL A 197 -7.20 1.29 -0.37
C VAL A 197 -7.49 -0.19 -0.16
N ILE A 198 -8.02 -0.85 -1.18
CA ILE A 198 -8.22 -2.31 -1.15
C ILE A 198 -7.00 -3.00 -1.74
N LEU A 199 -6.25 -3.72 -0.91
CA LEU A 199 -5.09 -4.49 -1.34
C LEU A 199 -5.51 -5.90 -1.73
N TYR A 200 -4.95 -6.50 -2.77
CA TYR A 200 -5.26 -7.88 -3.15
C TYR A 200 -4.06 -8.80 -3.01
N ASP A 201 -4.14 -9.65 -1.99
CA ASP A 201 -3.23 -10.77 -1.73
C ASP A 201 -3.76 -11.97 -2.51
N GLY A 202 -3.33 -12.10 -3.77
CA GLY A 202 -3.93 -13.05 -4.70
C GLY A 202 -3.70 -14.53 -4.38
N GLU A 203 -4.38 -15.40 -5.10
CA GLU A 203 -4.18 -16.85 -5.01
C GLU A 203 -3.10 -17.37 -5.98
N ARG A 204 -2.60 -18.58 -5.70
CA ARG A 204 -1.70 -19.36 -6.57
C ARG A 204 -2.32 -19.56 -7.95
N ALA A 205 -1.79 -18.89 -8.97
CA ALA A 205 -2.39 -18.92 -10.29
C ALA A 205 -1.40 -18.62 -11.44
N THR A 206 -1.86 -18.87 -12.67
CA THR A 206 -1.17 -18.42 -13.88
C THR A 206 -1.28 -16.90 -14.04
N GLN A 207 -0.36 -16.30 -14.79
CA GLN A 207 -0.37 -14.86 -15.04
C GLN A 207 -1.72 -14.36 -15.57
N ASP A 208 -2.29 -15.02 -16.58
CA ASP A 208 -3.57 -14.63 -17.18
C ASP A 208 -4.71 -14.59 -16.15
N LYS A 209 -4.74 -15.57 -15.23
CA LYS A 209 -5.73 -15.61 -14.17
C LYS A 209 -5.50 -14.49 -13.15
N ILE A 210 -4.25 -14.29 -12.72
CA ILE A 210 -3.89 -13.24 -11.76
C ILE A 210 -4.24 -11.85 -12.31
N LEU A 211 -3.87 -11.55 -13.57
CA LEU A 211 -4.19 -10.27 -14.21
C LEU A 211 -5.71 -10.10 -14.41
N THR A 212 -6.44 -11.18 -14.69
CA THR A 212 -7.91 -11.14 -14.72
C THR A 212 -8.48 -10.77 -13.35
N ASP A 213 -7.95 -11.33 -12.27
CA ASP A 213 -8.43 -11.05 -10.92
C ASP A 213 -8.04 -9.62 -10.47
N TYR A 214 -6.87 -9.11 -10.88
CA TYR A 214 -6.49 -7.70 -10.72
C TYR A 214 -7.48 -6.77 -11.43
N GLY A 215 -7.85 -7.09 -12.67
CA GLY A 215 -8.83 -6.31 -13.43
C GLY A 215 -10.24 -6.33 -12.82
N LYS A 216 -10.66 -7.46 -12.24
CA LYS A 216 -11.94 -7.51 -11.50
C LYS A 216 -11.93 -6.61 -10.28
N LEU A 217 -10.84 -6.64 -9.50
CA LEU A 217 -10.67 -5.76 -8.34
C LEU A 217 -10.74 -4.28 -8.75
N ALA A 218 -9.96 -3.90 -9.76
CA ALA A 218 -9.89 -2.54 -10.30
C ALA A 218 -11.21 -2.06 -10.94
N SER A 219 -12.04 -2.98 -11.43
CA SER A 219 -13.38 -2.65 -11.93
C SER A 219 -14.39 -2.35 -10.82
N HIS A 220 -14.11 -2.78 -9.59
CA HIS A 220 -15.01 -2.67 -8.45
C HIS A 220 -14.65 -1.50 -7.53
N TYR A 221 -13.35 -1.24 -7.35
CA TYR A 221 -12.83 -0.17 -6.51
C TYR A 221 -12.13 0.88 -7.35
N THR A 222 -12.09 2.12 -6.88
CA THR A 222 -11.37 3.26 -7.44
C THR A 222 -9.91 3.35 -6.98
N SER A 223 -9.55 2.69 -5.87
CA SER A 223 -8.21 2.72 -5.27
C SER A 223 -7.79 1.32 -4.80
N VAL A 224 -6.84 0.71 -5.52
CA VAL A 224 -6.40 -0.66 -5.24
C VAL A 224 -4.90 -0.78 -5.01
N GLY A 225 -4.47 -1.81 -4.29
CA GLY A 225 -3.08 -2.24 -4.26
C GLY A 225 -2.96 -3.73 -4.57
N ILE A 226 -1.78 -4.14 -5.04
CA ILE A 226 -1.57 -5.46 -5.62
C ILE A 226 -0.35 -6.10 -4.95
N TYR A 227 -0.52 -7.29 -4.37
CA TYR A 227 0.61 -8.12 -4.00
C TYR A 227 1.06 -8.99 -5.18
N THR A 228 2.37 -9.11 -5.37
CA THR A 228 2.99 -9.95 -6.41
C THR A 228 4.28 -10.59 -5.90
N GLY A 229 4.85 -11.53 -6.65
CA GLY A 229 6.09 -12.21 -6.26
C GLY A 229 5.90 -13.55 -5.53
N TYR A 230 4.73 -14.19 -5.65
CA TYR A 230 4.47 -15.50 -5.05
C TYR A 230 5.15 -16.62 -5.84
N PRO A 231 6.00 -17.47 -5.25
CA PRO A 231 6.72 -18.52 -5.97
C PRO A 231 5.80 -19.56 -6.62
N SER A 232 4.58 -19.69 -6.09
CA SER A 232 3.52 -20.55 -6.58
C SER A 232 2.80 -20.00 -7.82
N SER A 233 3.04 -18.75 -8.20
CA SER A 233 2.48 -18.14 -9.40
C SER A 233 3.41 -18.36 -10.59
N THR A 234 2.86 -18.35 -11.81
CA THR A 234 3.64 -18.57 -13.03
C THR A 234 3.40 -17.46 -14.06
N PRO A 235 4.37 -16.53 -14.27
CA PRO A 235 5.60 -16.38 -13.49
C PRO A 235 5.30 -15.89 -12.05
N PRO A 236 6.25 -15.97 -11.10
CA PRO A 236 6.03 -15.54 -9.71
C PRO A 236 5.62 -14.07 -9.57
N THR A 237 6.18 -13.22 -10.41
CA THR A 237 6.02 -11.77 -10.37
C THR A 237 5.37 -11.30 -11.67
N ALA A 238 4.29 -10.54 -11.57
CA ALA A 238 3.72 -9.82 -12.71
C ALA A 238 4.51 -8.51 -12.91
N SER A 239 4.76 -8.12 -14.17
CA SER A 239 5.47 -6.85 -14.42
C SER A 239 4.58 -5.66 -14.07
N TYR A 240 5.21 -4.53 -13.74
CA TYR A 240 4.53 -3.25 -13.51
C TYR A 240 3.55 -2.91 -14.65
N GLU A 241 4.01 -3.01 -15.91
CA GLU A 241 3.20 -2.68 -17.08
C GLU A 241 1.99 -3.61 -17.20
N SER A 242 2.15 -4.89 -16.86
CA SER A 242 1.06 -5.86 -16.89
C SER A 242 0.02 -5.57 -15.82
N ILE A 243 0.47 -5.20 -14.61
CA ILE A 243 -0.39 -4.81 -13.50
C ILE A 243 -1.16 -3.55 -13.87
N MET A 244 -0.48 -2.49 -14.30
CA MET A 244 -1.11 -1.22 -14.66
C MET A 244 -2.06 -1.34 -15.87
N ALA A 245 -1.77 -2.23 -16.82
CA ALA A 245 -2.67 -2.51 -17.93
C ALA A 245 -3.95 -3.23 -17.48
N ALA A 246 -3.85 -4.14 -16.50
CA ALA A 246 -4.99 -4.86 -15.96
C ALA A 246 -5.81 -4.04 -14.95
N ALA A 247 -5.12 -3.26 -14.12
CA ALA A 247 -5.64 -2.49 -13.00
C ALA A 247 -5.08 -1.05 -13.03
N PRO A 248 -5.58 -0.17 -13.91
CA PRO A 248 -5.00 1.15 -14.12
C PRO A 248 -5.12 2.10 -12.93
N ASN A 249 -5.94 1.76 -11.94
CA ASN A 249 -6.12 2.51 -10.70
C ASN A 249 -5.33 1.92 -9.51
N THR A 250 -4.33 1.08 -9.79
CA THR A 250 -3.38 0.61 -8.78
C THR A 250 -2.57 1.77 -8.21
N ARG A 251 -2.59 1.87 -6.88
CA ARG A 251 -1.87 2.85 -6.06
C ARG A 251 -0.65 2.25 -5.36
N TYR A 252 -0.65 0.93 -5.14
CA TYR A 252 0.42 0.20 -4.46
C TYR A 252 0.74 -1.12 -5.16
N ILE A 253 2.02 -1.43 -5.32
CA ILE A 253 2.49 -2.77 -5.72
C ILE A 253 3.46 -3.26 -4.65
N LEU A 254 3.17 -4.41 -4.04
CA LEU A 254 3.91 -4.96 -2.90
C LEU A 254 4.48 -6.34 -3.25
N HIS A 255 5.80 -6.45 -3.23
CA HIS A 255 6.53 -7.68 -3.54
C HIS A 255 6.68 -8.57 -2.31
N THR A 256 6.38 -9.88 -2.43
CA THR A 256 6.27 -10.78 -1.27
C THR A 256 7.47 -11.68 -1.04
N TYR A 257 7.83 -12.57 -1.98
CA TYR A 257 8.89 -13.57 -1.77
C TYR A 257 10.12 -13.38 -2.69
N ASP A 258 10.04 -12.54 -3.70
CA ASP A 258 11.15 -12.17 -4.62
C ASP A 258 12.00 -10.99 -4.10
N VAL A 259 11.81 -10.65 -2.82
CA VAL A 259 12.30 -9.42 -2.18
C VAL A 259 13.82 -9.41 -2.00
N PHE A 260 14.43 -10.55 -1.68
CA PHE A 260 15.87 -10.64 -1.52
C PHE A 260 16.46 -11.43 -2.69
N PRO A 261 17.38 -10.85 -3.47
CA PRO A 261 18.02 -11.60 -4.53
C PRO A 261 18.83 -12.72 -3.89
N ASP A 262 18.70 -13.94 -4.42
CA ASP A 262 19.60 -15.03 -4.04
C ASP A 262 21.03 -14.54 -4.20
N LYS A 263 21.83 -14.62 -3.13
CA LYS A 263 23.27 -14.39 -3.25
C LYS A 263 23.76 -15.35 -4.33
N LYS A 264 24.20 -14.82 -5.47
CA LYS A 264 24.92 -15.61 -6.47
C LYS A 264 25.99 -16.39 -5.72
N LYS A 265 25.84 -17.71 -5.65
CA LYS A 265 26.87 -18.62 -5.17
C LYS A 265 28.08 -18.56 -6.09
#